data_AF-A0AAD6YYZ9-F1
#
_entry.id   AF-A0AAD6YYZ9-F1
#
_cell.length_a   1.000
_cell.length_b   1.000
_cell.length_c   1.000
_cell.angle_alpha   90.00
_cell.angle_beta   90.00
_cell.angle_gamma   90.00
#
_symmetry.space_group_name_H-M   'P 1'
#
loop_
_entity.id
_entity.type
_entity.pdbx_description
1 polymer ?
#
loop_
_entity_poly.entity_id
_entity_poly.type
_entity_poly.pdbx_seq_one_letter_code
_entity_poly.pdbx_strand_id
1 'polypeptide(L)'
;MYSLVSSRSAVNVLKPTTTRLTRVRCVPQTQLRFSSTMHDNDPETLEREKQRNLKGEQHKTPNTTPHDHAPGWNEPLASASEASVKADQAKGSPSDLQKKTVESHRSSAEHQNSEATRRGDGGK
;
A
#
# COMPACT_ATOMS: atom_id res chain seq x y z
N MET A 1 0.72 -89.08 34.81
CA MET A 1 0.85 -87.86 35.65
C MET A 1 1.08 -86.69 34.70
N TYR A 2 0.03 -85.94 34.34
CA TYR A 2 0.13 -84.78 33.45
C TYR A 2 0.42 -83.53 34.29
N SER A 3 1.48 -82.77 33.99
CA SER A 3 1.84 -81.53 34.71
C SER A 3 1.35 -80.29 33.94
N LEU A 4 0.97 -79.28 34.72
CA LEU A 4 0.19 -78.11 34.33
C LEU A 4 0.97 -77.07 33.51
N VAL A 5 0.28 -76.50 32.53
CA VAL A 5 0.54 -75.19 31.91
C VAL A 5 0.58 -74.07 32.96
N SER A 6 1.57 -73.18 32.87
CA SER A 6 1.56 -71.91 33.60
C SER A 6 1.91 -70.75 32.66
N SER A 7 0.87 -70.17 32.07
CA SER A 7 0.93 -68.90 31.35
C SER A 7 1.17 -67.76 32.34
N ARG A 8 2.23 -66.98 32.15
CA ARG A 8 2.40 -65.69 32.82
C ARG A 8 2.24 -64.57 31.80
N SER A 9 1.11 -63.88 31.89
CA SER A 9 0.79 -62.66 31.15
C SER A 9 1.57 -61.48 31.73
N ALA A 10 2.28 -60.74 30.88
CA ALA A 10 2.93 -59.49 31.24
C ALA A 10 2.06 -58.30 30.76
N VAL A 11 1.47 -57.57 31.70
CA VAL A 11 0.77 -56.31 31.40
C VAL A 11 1.76 -55.14 31.51
N ASN A 12 2.06 -54.51 30.38
CA ASN A 12 2.89 -53.31 30.33
C ASN A 12 2.05 -52.08 30.73
N VAL A 13 2.43 -51.45 31.85
CA VAL A 13 1.85 -50.18 32.33
C VAL A 13 2.52 -49.03 31.57
N LEU A 14 1.82 -48.48 30.57
CA LEU A 14 2.21 -47.24 29.89
C LEU A 14 1.89 -46.04 30.78
N LYS A 15 2.90 -45.21 31.09
CA LYS A 15 2.76 -43.95 31.82
C LYS A 15 2.27 -42.85 30.86
N PRO A 16 1.30 -41.99 31.23
CA PRO A 16 0.90 -40.88 30.37
C PRO A 16 1.90 -39.72 30.45
N THR A 17 2.47 -39.35 29.29
CA THR A 17 3.32 -38.16 29.13
C THR A 17 2.43 -36.93 28.93
N THR A 18 2.36 -36.05 29.93
CA THR A 18 1.65 -34.76 29.82
C THR A 18 2.41 -33.80 28.90
N THR A 19 1.89 -33.59 27.69
CA THR A 19 2.36 -32.54 26.77
C THR A 19 1.88 -31.18 27.25
N ARG A 20 2.80 -30.31 27.66
CA ARG A 20 2.51 -28.88 27.95
C ARG A 20 2.20 -28.15 26.63
N LEU A 21 0.99 -27.62 26.51
CA LEU A 21 0.60 -26.67 25.47
C LEU A 21 1.28 -25.33 25.73
N THR A 22 2.23 -24.95 24.88
CA THR A 22 2.77 -23.58 24.85
C THR A 22 1.74 -22.66 24.19
N ARG A 23 1.20 -21.74 25.00
CA ARG A 23 0.25 -20.71 24.53
C ARG A 23 0.99 -19.75 23.59
N VAL A 24 0.74 -19.87 22.29
CA VAL A 24 1.15 -18.87 21.30
C VAL A 24 0.43 -17.56 21.66
N ARG A 25 1.18 -16.54 22.06
CA ARG A 25 0.63 -15.18 22.22
C ARG A 25 0.34 -14.65 20.82
N CYS A 26 -0.93 -14.69 20.41
CA CYS A 26 -1.39 -13.84 19.32
C CYS A 26 -1.22 -12.38 19.78
N VAL A 27 -0.26 -11.68 19.17
CA VAL A 27 -0.18 -10.22 19.28
C VAL A 27 -1.46 -9.71 18.63
N PRO A 28 -2.32 -8.93 19.31
CA PRO A 28 -3.42 -8.29 18.63
C PRO A 28 -2.80 -7.37 17.58
N GLN A 29 -3.00 -7.71 16.31
CA GLN A 29 -2.72 -6.84 15.20
C GLN A 29 -3.60 -5.61 15.42
N THR A 30 -3.05 -4.56 16.04
CA THR A 30 -3.68 -3.26 16.04
C THR A 30 -3.91 -2.94 14.58
N GLN A 31 -5.17 -2.96 14.15
CA GLN A 31 -5.53 -2.44 12.85
C GLN A 31 -5.22 -0.95 12.91
N LEU A 32 -3.99 -0.60 12.52
CA LEU A 32 -3.61 0.75 12.18
C LEU A 32 -4.59 1.15 11.09
N ARG A 33 -5.62 1.90 11.47
CA ARG A 33 -6.54 2.49 10.52
C ARG A 33 -5.76 3.59 9.80
N PHE A 34 -5.06 3.22 8.75
CA PHE A 34 -4.50 4.15 7.79
C PHE A 34 -5.67 4.69 6.95
N SER A 35 -6.50 5.52 7.59
CA SER A 35 -7.65 6.18 6.98
C SER A 35 -7.39 7.68 6.84
N SER A 36 -6.13 8.08 6.63
CA SER A 36 -5.79 9.43 6.21
C SER A 36 -5.47 9.41 4.71
N THR A 37 -6.17 10.25 3.96
CA THR A 37 -5.87 10.55 2.55
C THR A 37 -5.07 11.84 2.49
N MET A 38 -4.29 12.04 1.43
CA MET A 38 -3.41 13.22 1.33
C MET A 38 -4.15 14.55 1.17
N HIS A 39 -5.45 14.52 0.87
CA HIS A 39 -6.27 15.71 0.58
C HIS A 39 -7.16 16.17 1.75
N ASP A 40 -7.06 15.57 2.95
CA ASP A 40 -7.81 15.95 4.16
C ASP A 40 -9.33 16.21 3.97
N ASN A 41 -9.94 15.54 2.98
CA ASN A 41 -11.32 15.75 2.55
C ASN A 41 -11.66 17.17 2.06
N ASP A 42 -10.69 17.90 1.51
CA ASP A 42 -10.95 19.17 0.83
C ASP A 42 -11.88 18.95 -0.39
N PRO A 43 -13.09 19.56 -0.40
CA PRO A 43 -14.07 19.36 -1.47
C PRO A 43 -13.59 19.88 -2.82
N GLU A 44 -12.78 20.95 -2.86
CA GLU A 44 -12.29 21.51 -4.12
C GLU A 44 -11.32 20.56 -4.82
N THR A 45 -10.42 19.97 -4.06
CA THR A 45 -9.47 18.99 -4.57
C THR A 45 -10.15 17.71 -5.05
N LEU A 46 -11.15 17.23 -4.30
CA LEU A 46 -11.96 16.08 -4.71
C LEU A 46 -12.72 16.34 -6.02
N GLU A 47 -13.37 17.49 -6.17
CA GLU A 47 -14.13 17.79 -7.39
C GLU A 47 -13.20 17.98 -8.60
N ARG A 48 -12.05 18.62 -8.41
CA ARG A 48 -11.04 18.80 -9.47
C ARG A 48 -10.45 17.48 -9.96
N GLU A 49 -10.10 16.58 -9.04
CA GLU A 49 -9.58 15.26 -9.38
C GLU A 49 -10.67 14.35 -9.97
N LYS A 50 -11.88 14.39 -9.41
CA LYS A 50 -13.05 13.67 -9.96
C LYS A 50 -13.32 14.07 -11.41
N GLN A 51 -13.32 15.36 -11.71
CA GLN A 51 -13.49 15.84 -13.09
C GLN A 51 -12.38 15.35 -14.02
N ARG A 52 -11.13 15.29 -13.54
CA ARG A 52 -10.01 14.74 -14.33
C ARG A 52 -10.12 13.24 -14.55
N ASN A 53 -10.57 12.48 -13.55
CA ASN A 53 -10.82 11.04 -13.67
C ASN A 53 -11.93 10.76 -14.69
N LEU A 54 -13.03 11.52 -14.64
CA LEU A 54 -14.14 11.39 -15.59
C LEU A 54 -13.74 11.75 -17.02
N LYS A 55 -12.82 12.69 -17.21
CA LYS A 55 -12.25 13.05 -18.52
C LYS A 55 -11.14 12.08 -18.98
N GLY A 56 -10.72 11.13 -18.14
CA GLY A 56 -9.61 10.20 -18.41
C GLY A 56 -8.24 10.89 -18.48
N GLU A 57 -8.12 12.12 -17.98
CA GLU A 57 -6.91 12.95 -18.09
C GLU A 57 -5.96 12.80 -16.92
N GLN A 58 -6.31 11.97 -15.94
CA GLN A 58 -5.47 11.66 -14.78
C GLN A 58 -4.04 11.31 -15.20
N HIS A 59 -3.84 10.49 -16.23
CA HIS A 59 -2.51 10.04 -16.68
C HIS A 59 -1.77 11.06 -17.59
N LYS A 60 -2.44 12.13 -18.03
CA LYS A 60 -1.86 13.09 -18.98
C LYS A 60 -1.00 14.14 -18.27
N THR A 61 -1.28 14.40 -16.99
CA THR A 61 -0.52 15.36 -16.20
C THR A 61 0.69 14.69 -15.55
N PRO A 62 1.90 15.25 -15.66
CA PRO A 62 3.11 14.69 -15.07
C PRO A 62 3.03 14.52 -13.54
N ASN A 63 2.10 15.22 -12.88
CA ASN A 63 1.82 15.12 -11.46
C ASN A 63 1.18 13.80 -11.00
N THR A 64 0.70 12.94 -11.91
CA THR A 64 0.01 11.69 -11.54
C THR A 64 0.90 10.45 -11.63
N THR A 65 2.08 10.46 -12.26
CA THR A 65 2.90 9.24 -12.22
C THR A 65 4.40 9.48 -12.41
N PRO A 66 5.14 9.82 -11.34
CA PRO A 66 6.61 9.84 -11.38
C PRO A 66 7.22 8.43 -11.30
N HIS A 67 6.39 7.39 -11.12
CA HIS A 67 6.82 6.04 -10.81
C HIS A 67 6.41 5.03 -11.87
N ASP A 68 7.40 4.39 -12.50
CA ASP A 68 7.20 3.37 -13.54
C ASP A 68 6.41 2.15 -13.04
N HIS A 69 6.47 1.85 -11.74
CA HIS A 69 5.83 0.69 -11.12
C HIS A 69 4.37 0.93 -10.68
N ALA A 70 3.85 2.14 -10.84
CA ALA A 70 2.52 2.51 -10.35
C ALA A 70 1.67 3.25 -11.40
N PRO A 71 1.41 2.67 -12.58
CA PRO A 71 0.61 3.31 -13.61
C PRO A 71 -0.81 3.60 -13.11
N GLY A 72 -1.25 4.86 -13.27
CA GLY A 72 -2.60 5.29 -12.86
C GLY A 72 -2.78 5.56 -11.37
N TRP A 73 -1.69 5.64 -10.60
CA TRP A 73 -1.73 6.02 -9.19
C TRP A 73 -2.05 7.51 -9.04
N ASN A 74 -3.20 7.86 -8.46
CA ASN A 74 -3.57 9.26 -8.25
C ASN A 74 -3.06 9.75 -6.87
N GLU A 75 -1.85 10.30 -6.83
CA GLU A 75 -1.19 10.79 -5.60
C GLU A 75 -2.08 11.69 -4.71
N PRO A 76 -2.75 12.74 -5.22
CA PRO A 76 -3.59 13.60 -4.39
C PRO A 76 -4.85 12.91 -3.84
N LEU A 77 -5.31 11.80 -4.44
CA LEU A 77 -6.42 10.99 -3.90
C LEU A 77 -5.95 9.77 -3.10
N ALA A 78 -4.65 9.47 -3.11
CA ALA A 78 -4.12 8.28 -2.51
C ALA A 78 -4.25 8.28 -0.98
N SER A 79 -4.42 7.08 -0.43
CA SER A 79 -4.29 6.88 1.01
C SER A 79 -2.82 6.94 1.44
N ALA A 80 -2.56 7.31 2.70
CA ALA A 80 -1.20 7.35 3.24
C ALA A 80 -0.48 5.99 3.15
N SER A 81 -1.20 4.88 3.34
CA SER A 81 -0.63 3.54 3.14
C SER A 81 -0.27 3.26 1.69
N GLU A 82 -1.12 3.67 0.76
CA GLU A 82 -0.85 3.47 -0.66
C GLU A 82 0.38 4.26 -1.09
N ALA A 83 0.49 5.52 -0.68
CA ALA A 83 1.68 6.34 -0.93
C ALA A 83 2.96 5.72 -0.35
N SER A 84 2.89 5.19 0.88
CA SER A 84 4.03 4.53 1.52
C SER A 84 4.49 3.30 0.73
N VAL A 85 3.56 2.43 0.32
CA VAL A 85 3.87 1.24 -0.49
C VAL A 85 4.45 1.62 -1.84
N LYS A 86 3.96 2.70 -2.46
CA LYS A 86 4.51 3.17 -3.75
C LYS A 86 5.89 3.78 -3.58
N ALA A 87 6.15 4.51 -2.51
CA ALA A 87 7.48 5.03 -2.18
C ALA A 87 8.49 3.90 -1.94
N ASP A 88 8.10 2.87 -1.17
CA ASP A 88 8.97 1.72 -0.86
C ASP A 88 9.35 0.91 -2.10
N GLN A 89 8.46 0.85 -3.10
CA GLN A 89 8.70 0.16 -4.35
C GLN A 89 9.54 0.97 -5.35
N ALA A 90 9.81 2.26 -5.07
CA ALA A 90 10.61 3.10 -5.94
C ALA A 90 12.08 2.64 -5.96
N LYS A 91 12.60 2.41 -7.17
CA LYS A 91 13.99 1.98 -7.38
C LYS A 91 14.88 3.18 -7.68
N GLY A 92 16.05 3.23 -7.05
CA GLY A 92 17.08 4.22 -7.34
C GLY A 92 17.85 4.67 -6.10
N SER A 93 18.88 5.48 -6.30
CA SER A 93 19.51 6.20 -5.18
C SER A 93 18.62 7.37 -4.73
N PRO A 94 18.71 7.83 -3.47
CA PRO A 94 17.98 9.01 -3.02
C PRO A 94 18.20 10.25 -3.89
N SER A 95 19.40 10.41 -4.47
CA SER A 95 19.72 11.52 -5.36
C SER A 95 18.93 11.45 -6.68
N ASP A 96 18.77 10.26 -7.24
CA ASP A 96 18.06 10.08 -8.51
C ASP A 96 16.56 10.30 -8.34
N LEU A 97 16.01 9.84 -7.20
CA LEU A 97 14.61 10.08 -6.84
C LEU A 97 14.33 11.58 -6.69
N GLN A 98 15.20 12.31 -6.00
CA GLN A 98 15.08 13.77 -5.87
C GLN A 98 15.10 14.48 -7.22
N LYS A 99 16.02 14.12 -8.12
CA LYS A 99 16.09 14.71 -9.46
C LYS A 99 14.81 14.47 -10.25
N LYS A 100 14.27 13.25 -10.21
CA LYS A 100 13.01 12.89 -10.88
C LYS A 100 11.82 13.70 -10.33
N THR A 101 11.74 13.90 -9.02
CA THR A 101 10.70 14.71 -8.39
C THR A 101 10.79 16.18 -8.86
N VAL A 102 11.98 16.76 -8.85
CA VAL A 102 12.17 18.16 -9.29
C VAL A 102 11.80 18.33 -10.77
N GLU A 103 12.18 17.38 -11.63
CA GLU A 103 11.83 17.39 -13.06
C GLU A 103 10.31 17.33 -13.27
N SER A 104 9.60 16.49 -12.50
CA SER A 104 8.14 16.37 -12.54
C SER A 104 7.45 17.68 -12.14
N HIS A 105 7.95 18.37 -11.10
CA HIS A 105 7.39 19.66 -10.70
C HIS A 105 7.64 20.77 -11.72
N ARG A 106 8.81 20.78 -12.37
CA ARG A 106 9.12 21.77 -13.42
C ARG A 106 8.22 21.60 -14.64
N SER A 107 8.08 20.38 -15.15
CA SER A 107 7.19 20.08 -16.28
C SER A 107 5.71 20.38 -15.95
N SER A 108 5.27 20.12 -14.72
CA SER A 108 3.92 20.47 -14.27
C SER A 108 3.68 21.99 -14.25
N ALA A 109 4.65 22.78 -13.80
CA ALA A 109 4.54 24.24 -13.77
C ALA A 109 4.46 24.85 -15.18
N GLU A 110 5.21 24.30 -16.13
CA GLU A 110 5.17 24.74 -17.54
C GLU A 110 3.81 24.46 -18.19
N HIS A 111 3.21 23.30 -17.93
CA HIS A 111 1.88 22.98 -18.43
C HIS A 111 0.80 23.92 -17.89
N GLN A 112 0.84 24.26 -16.59
CA GLN A 112 -0.11 25.19 -15.98
C GLN A 112 0.03 26.61 -16.55
N ASN A 113 1.26 27.07 -16.79
CA ASN A 113 1.51 28.38 -17.40
C ASN A 113 1.01 28.46 -18.86
N SER A 114 1.18 27.38 -19.62
CA SER A 114 0.71 27.29 -21.00
C SER A 114 -0.82 27.31 -21.13
N GLU A 115 -1.54 26.73 -20.15
CA GLU A 115 -3.00 26.73 -20.14
C GLU A 115 -3.59 28.06 -19.65
N ALA A 116 -2.94 28.71 -18.68
CA ALA A 116 -3.30 30.05 -18.24
C ALA A 116 -3.17 31.09 -19.38
N THR A 117 -2.12 30.98 -20.18
CA THR A 117 -1.90 31.88 -21.33
C THR A 117 -2.97 31.72 -22.42
N ARG A 118 -3.47 30.49 -22.65
CA ARG A 118 -4.53 30.24 -23.64
C ARG A 118 -5.93 30.69 -23.21
N ARG A 119 -6.19 30.80 -21.91
CA ARG A 119 -7.50 31.24 -21.38
C ARG A 119 -7.64 32.77 -21.26
N GLY A 120 -6.54 33.52 -21.37
CA GLY A 120 -6.52 34.99 -21.28
C GLY A 120 -6.93 35.76 -22.55
N ASP A 121 -7.01 35.10 -23.70
CA ASP A 121 -7.22 35.76 -25.02
C ASP A 121 -8.69 35.71 -25.52
N GLY A 122 -9.63 35.21 -24.71
CA GLY A 122 -11.04 35.05 -25.09
C GLY A 122 -11.98 36.17 -24.65
N GLY A 123 -11.47 37.30 -24.15
CA GLY A 123 -12.27 38.42 -23.65
C GLY A 123 -12.45 39.53 -24.68
N LYS A 124 -13.48 39.43 -25.52
CA LYS A 124 -14.04 40.56 -26.27
C LYS A 124 -15.56 40.46 -26.36
#